data_AF-A0A3P6BNT3-F1
#
_entry.id   AF-A0A3P6BNT3-F1
#
_cell.length_a   1.000
_cell.length_b   1.000
_cell.length_c   1.000
_cell.angle_alpha   90.00
_cell.angle_beta   90.00
_cell.angle_gamma   90.00
#
_symmetry.space_group_name_H-M   'P 1'
#
loop_
_entity.id
_entity.type
_entity.pdbx_description
1 polymer ?
#
loop_
_entity_poly.entity_id
_entity_poly.type
_entity_poly.pdbx_seq_one_letter_code
_entity_poly.pdbx_strand_id
1 'polypeptide(L)'
;MVLPNAPYARYTVEDLLQMPGREGLRIINPDRPPHTYWFSTDNCVGQSVGDIIRENFREAHPNWSLTPDHVRRTWFKCFAQKWNWSIVVNEKVKEEFYKKAMVRLKNIVGDLKEKWRSVQRSLTCSTARLTRDDDGNLPVPHTSGQVPHTGRALQIAAQEGAPPSLA
;
A
#
# COMPACT_ATOMS: atom_id res chain seq x y z
N MET A 1 2.06 -19.12 1.47
CA MET A 1 3.50 -19.45 1.65
C MET A 1 4.10 -18.43 2.61
N VAL A 2 4.41 -18.84 3.85
CA VAL A 2 5.08 -18.01 4.86
C VAL A 2 6.57 -17.97 4.54
N LEU A 3 7.21 -16.79 4.58
CA LEU A 3 8.62 -16.64 4.26
C LEU A 3 9.47 -17.40 5.31
N PRO A 4 10.20 -18.49 4.97
CA PRO A 4 10.85 -19.34 5.96
C PRO A 4 12.15 -18.80 6.55
N ASN A 5 12.59 -17.59 6.19
CA ASN A 5 13.94 -17.16 6.52
C ASN A 5 14.06 -15.65 6.77
N ALA A 6 13.17 -15.11 7.61
CA ALA A 6 13.30 -13.75 8.06
C ALA A 6 13.96 -13.72 9.46
N PRO A 7 15.11 -13.04 9.64
CA PRO A 7 15.84 -13.00 10.90
C PRO A 7 15.00 -12.58 12.12
N TYR A 8 13.91 -11.83 11.91
CA TYR A 8 12.99 -11.39 12.98
C TYR A 8 12.21 -12.53 13.64
N ALA A 9 12.12 -13.70 13.01
CA ALA A 9 11.44 -14.85 13.61
C ALA A 9 12.23 -15.42 14.81
N ARG A 10 13.56 -15.28 14.78
CA ARG A 10 14.48 -15.92 15.75
C ARG A 10 14.77 -15.07 16.98
N TYR A 11 14.71 -13.74 16.87
CA TYR A 11 15.10 -12.82 17.94
C TYR A 11 13.88 -12.12 18.57
N THR A 12 13.92 -11.91 19.88
CA THR A 12 12.97 -11.04 20.60
C THR A 12 13.26 -9.57 20.30
N VAL A 13 12.40 -8.65 20.74
CA VAL A 13 12.64 -7.21 20.51
C VAL A 13 13.83 -6.75 21.33
N GLU A 14 13.96 -7.29 22.54
CA GLU A 14 15.05 -7.04 23.47
C GLU A 14 16.38 -7.48 22.87
N ASP A 15 16.43 -8.69 22.29
CA ASP A 15 17.62 -9.19 21.57
C ASP A 15 17.99 -8.26 20.42
N LEU A 16 16.98 -7.78 19.66
CA LEU A 16 17.20 -6.87 18.54
C LEU A 16 17.81 -5.55 19.03
N LEU A 17 17.33 -4.99 20.13
CA LEU A 17 17.85 -3.72 20.68
C LEU A 17 19.27 -3.85 21.23
N GLN A 18 19.66 -5.03 21.68
CA GLN A 18 21.00 -5.31 22.19
C GLN A 18 22.01 -5.68 21.08
N MET A 19 21.58 -5.81 19.82
CA MET A 19 22.50 -6.13 18.73
C MET A 19 23.56 -5.03 18.53
N PRO A 20 24.85 -5.39 18.38
CA PRO A 20 25.90 -4.42 18.08
C PRO A 20 25.68 -3.78 16.70
N GLY A 21 26.16 -2.54 16.53
CA GLY A 21 26.08 -1.80 15.26
C GLY A 21 24.77 -1.02 15.03
N ARG A 22 23.90 -0.94 16.03
CA ARG A 22 22.64 -0.16 15.97
C ARG A 22 22.77 1.29 16.41
N GLU A 23 23.97 1.71 16.77
CA GLU A 23 24.27 3.08 17.21
C GLU A 23 23.99 4.13 16.12
N GLY A 24 24.05 3.75 14.84
CA GLY A 24 23.72 4.63 13.71
C GLY A 24 22.22 4.81 13.43
N LEU A 25 21.35 4.08 14.13
CA LEU A 25 19.90 4.21 13.95
C LEU A 25 19.35 5.40 14.72
N ARG A 26 18.24 5.96 14.22
CA ARG A 26 17.53 7.06 14.88
C ARG A 26 16.96 6.58 16.22
N ILE A 27 17.15 7.39 17.26
CA ILE A 27 16.80 7.03 18.63
C ILE A 27 15.39 7.52 18.97
N ILE A 28 14.55 6.61 19.49
CA ILE A 28 13.25 6.91 20.08
C ILE A 28 13.43 7.16 21.57
N ASN A 29 12.96 8.31 22.06
CA ASN A 29 13.03 8.66 23.47
C ASN A 29 11.76 9.44 23.91
N PRO A 30 11.06 9.00 24.97
CA PRO A 30 9.86 9.69 25.47
C PRO A 30 10.09 11.13 25.91
N ASP A 31 11.27 11.45 26.42
CA ASP A 31 11.59 12.79 26.94
C ASP A 31 12.10 13.72 25.84
N ARG A 32 12.33 13.17 24.63
CA ARG A 32 12.73 13.88 23.42
C ARG A 32 13.88 14.91 23.61
N PRO A 33 15.06 14.50 24.12
CA PRO A 33 16.25 15.33 24.08
C PRO A 33 16.69 15.62 22.62
N PRO A 34 17.62 16.56 22.39
CA PRO A 34 18.14 16.85 21.06
C PRO A 34 18.57 15.58 20.31
N HIS A 35 18.32 15.55 19.00
CA HIS A 35 18.64 14.42 18.11
C HIS A 35 17.87 13.12 18.36
N THR A 36 16.78 13.15 19.13
CA THR A 36 15.88 12.00 19.32
C THR A 36 14.48 12.26 18.76
N TYR A 37 13.67 11.20 18.71
CA TYR A 37 12.36 11.20 18.08
C TYR A 37 11.27 10.62 18.99
N TRP A 38 10.04 11.08 18.81
CA TRP A 38 8.88 10.56 19.54
C TRP A 38 7.61 10.52 18.70
N PHE A 39 6.69 9.60 19.05
CA PHE A 39 5.49 9.27 18.27
C PHE A 39 4.50 10.42 18.05
N SER A 40 4.39 11.33 19.02
CA SER A 40 3.42 12.43 19.00
C SER A 40 3.98 13.68 18.33
N THR A 41 5.29 13.87 18.37
CA THR A 41 5.93 15.10 17.88
C THR A 41 6.48 14.91 16.46
N ASP A 42 7.02 13.73 16.18
CA ASP A 42 7.77 13.48 14.95
C ASP A 42 6.95 12.61 14.00
N ASN A 43 6.33 13.24 12.99
CA ASN A 43 5.46 12.56 12.03
C ASN A 43 6.15 11.38 11.32
N CYS A 44 7.47 11.45 11.10
CA CYS A 44 8.25 10.37 10.48
C CYS A 44 8.20 9.05 11.27
N VAL A 45 8.11 9.11 12.61
CA VAL A 45 7.92 7.92 13.45
C VAL A 45 6.57 7.29 13.13
N GLY A 46 5.51 8.10 13.15
CA GLY A 46 4.16 7.65 12.84
C GLY A 46 3.94 7.21 11.39
N GLN A 47 4.68 7.76 10.43
CA GLN A 47 4.70 7.30 9.04
C GLN A 47 5.36 5.93 8.94
N SER A 48 6.50 5.73 9.60
CA SER A 48 7.20 4.45 9.59
C SER A 48 6.34 3.29 10.11
N VAL A 49 5.50 3.53 11.13
CA VAL A 49 4.51 2.54 11.59
C VAL A 49 3.54 2.15 10.47
N GLY A 50 3.04 3.13 9.72
CA GLY A 50 2.15 2.89 8.58
C GLY A 50 2.83 2.14 7.44
N ASP A 51 4.09 2.46 7.15
CA ASP A 51 4.90 1.77 6.13
C ASP A 51 5.11 0.30 6.52
N ILE A 52 5.50 0.03 7.76
CA ILE A 52 5.70 -1.33 8.29
C ILE A 52 4.42 -2.14 8.23
N ILE A 53 3.28 -1.53 8.58
CA ILE A 53 1.98 -2.19 8.47
C ILE A 53 1.73 -2.51 7.01
N ARG A 54 1.78 -1.53 6.08
CA ARG A 54 1.54 -1.73 4.65
C ARG A 54 2.43 -2.79 4.01
N GLU A 55 3.73 -2.77 4.28
CA GLU A 55 4.72 -3.69 3.71
C GLU A 55 4.49 -5.14 4.18
N ASN A 56 4.03 -5.32 5.43
CA ASN A 56 3.70 -6.63 5.99
C ASN A 56 2.22 -7.01 5.78
N PHE A 57 1.39 -6.12 5.22
CA PHE A 57 -0.06 -6.31 5.01
C PHE A 57 -0.33 -7.14 3.75
N ARG A 58 0.13 -8.39 3.72
CA ARG A 58 -0.17 -9.32 2.61
C ARG A 58 -1.58 -9.90 2.69
N GLU A 59 -2.22 -9.87 3.86
CA GLU A 59 -3.58 -10.37 4.10
C GLU A 59 -4.45 -9.26 4.73
N ALA A 60 -5.71 -9.16 4.28
CA ALA A 60 -6.63 -8.14 4.74
C ALA A 60 -7.08 -8.42 6.17
N HIS A 61 -6.39 -7.86 7.16
CA HIS A 61 -6.87 -7.87 8.54
C HIS A 61 -7.94 -6.78 8.73
N PRO A 62 -9.20 -7.11 9.09
CA PRO A 62 -10.28 -6.13 9.13
C PRO A 62 -10.09 -5.06 10.21
N ASN A 63 -9.43 -5.40 11.31
CA ASN A 63 -9.17 -4.50 12.44
C ASN A 63 -8.08 -5.07 13.38
N TRP A 64 -7.60 -4.23 14.30
CA TRP A 64 -6.55 -4.55 15.26
C TRP A 64 -6.87 -5.73 16.17
N SER A 65 -8.11 -5.84 16.64
CA SER A 65 -8.55 -6.94 17.53
C SER A 65 -8.58 -8.30 16.82
N LEU A 66 -8.83 -8.31 15.51
CA LEU A 66 -8.78 -9.52 14.68
C LEU A 66 -7.37 -9.79 14.13
N THR A 67 -6.42 -8.87 14.35
CA THR A 67 -5.04 -9.08 13.93
C THR A 67 -4.37 -10.00 14.96
N PRO A 68 -3.88 -11.19 14.54
CA PRO A 68 -3.26 -12.13 15.47
C PRO A 68 -2.07 -11.51 16.22
N ASP A 69 -1.89 -11.90 17.48
CA ASP A 69 -0.80 -11.43 18.34
C ASP A 69 0.58 -11.49 17.69
N HIS A 70 0.88 -12.61 17.03
CA HIS A 70 2.17 -12.81 16.40
C HIS A 70 2.41 -11.81 15.25
N VAL A 71 1.38 -11.42 14.52
CA VAL A 71 1.48 -10.38 13.46
C VAL A 71 1.79 -9.03 14.08
N ARG A 72 1.09 -8.65 15.15
CA ARG A 72 1.34 -7.40 15.89
C ARG A 72 2.76 -7.34 16.45
N ARG A 73 3.26 -8.47 16.97
CA ARG A 73 4.65 -8.61 17.43
C ARG A 73 5.64 -8.50 16.27
N THR A 74 5.36 -9.10 15.11
CA THR A 74 6.22 -8.98 13.92
C THR A 74 6.34 -7.54 13.45
N TRP A 75 5.23 -6.78 13.38
CA TRP A 75 5.29 -5.35 13.05
C TRP A 75 6.14 -4.57 14.05
N PHE A 76 6.01 -4.86 15.34
CA PHE A 76 6.84 -4.22 16.35
C PHE A 76 8.32 -4.60 16.24
N LYS A 77 8.64 -5.85 15.89
CA LYS A 77 10.02 -6.29 15.59
C LYS A 77 10.60 -5.57 14.37
N CYS A 78 9.83 -5.40 13.29
CA CYS A 78 10.24 -4.59 12.14
C CYS A 78 10.50 -3.13 12.54
N PHE A 79 9.69 -2.59 13.46
CA PHE A 79 9.91 -1.24 13.98
C PHE A 79 11.23 -1.16 14.77
N ALA A 80 11.51 -2.15 15.62
CA ALA A 80 12.78 -2.31 16.33
C ALA A 80 13.98 -2.51 15.42
N GLN A 81 13.80 -2.95 14.17
CA GLN A 81 14.90 -3.04 13.19
C GLN A 81 15.25 -1.67 12.60
N LYS A 82 14.27 -0.77 12.48
CA LYS A 82 14.45 0.55 11.83
C LYS A 82 14.83 1.66 12.82
N TRP A 83 14.46 1.49 14.08
CA TRP A 83 14.66 2.46 15.14
C TRP A 83 15.43 1.83 16.31
N ASN A 84 16.11 2.67 17.08
CA ASN A 84 16.77 2.24 18.31
C ASN A 84 16.15 2.94 19.52
N TRP A 85 16.17 2.31 20.69
CA TRP A 85 15.75 2.91 21.95
C TRP A 85 16.34 2.14 23.13
N SER A 86 16.35 2.77 24.30
CA SER A 86 16.80 2.12 25.51
C SER A 86 15.79 1.08 26.01
N ILE A 87 16.25 -0.07 26.45
CA ILE A 87 15.39 -1.17 26.93
C ILE A 87 14.47 -0.73 28.08
N VAL A 88 14.90 0.22 28.92
CA VAL A 88 14.09 0.78 30.02
C VAL A 88 12.82 1.47 29.54
N VAL A 89 12.79 2.00 28.31
CA VAL A 89 11.59 2.66 27.75
C VAL A 89 10.78 1.75 26.82
N ASN A 90 11.16 0.46 26.70
CA ASN A 90 10.57 -0.49 25.75
C ASN A 90 9.05 -0.62 25.90
N GLU A 91 8.54 -0.78 27.12
CA GLU A 91 7.10 -0.92 27.34
C GLU A 91 6.33 0.35 26.94
N LYS A 92 6.89 1.54 27.19
CA LYS A 92 6.30 2.81 26.78
C LYS A 92 6.31 2.98 25.25
N VAL A 93 7.42 2.60 24.60
CA VAL A 93 7.54 2.61 23.14
C VAL A 93 6.54 1.64 22.50
N LYS A 94 6.38 0.46 23.08
CA LYS A 94 5.44 -0.58 22.63
C LYS A 94 3.98 -0.12 22.74
N GLU A 95 3.62 0.51 23.86
CA GLU A 95 2.28 1.04 24.07
C GLU A 95 1.94 2.14 23.04
N GLU A 96 2.83 3.11 22.85
CA GLU A 96 2.64 4.18 21.86
C GLU A 96 2.65 3.65 20.43
N PHE A 97 3.50 2.67 20.15
CA PHE A 97 3.51 1.96 18.87
C PHE A 97 2.14 1.32 18.61
N TYR A 98 1.55 0.61 19.57
CA TYR A 98 0.23 0.00 19.42
C TYR A 98 -0.88 1.02 19.23
N LYS A 99 -0.91 2.11 20.01
CA LYS A 99 -1.86 3.21 19.82
C LYS A 99 -1.78 3.76 18.39
N LYS A 100 -0.55 4.04 17.91
CA LYS A 100 -0.33 4.57 16.56
C LYS A 100 -0.70 3.56 15.48
N ALA A 101 -0.35 2.28 15.67
CA ALA A 101 -0.63 1.20 14.74
C ALA A 101 -2.13 0.98 14.57
N MET A 102 -2.90 1.03 15.67
CA MET A 102 -4.37 0.95 15.62
C MET A 102 -4.98 2.05 14.76
N VAL A 103 -4.55 3.30 14.95
CA VAL A 103 -5.04 4.45 14.16
C VAL A 103 -4.65 4.29 12.68
N ARG A 104 -3.39 3.94 12.40
CA ARG A 104 -2.92 3.75 11.02
C ARG A 104 -3.64 2.61 10.31
N LEU A 105 -3.84 1.48 10.99
CA LEU A 105 -4.56 0.33 10.45
C LEU A 105 -6.01 0.70 10.11
N LYS A 106 -6.71 1.39 11.01
CA LYS A 106 -8.09 1.86 10.74
C LYS A 106 -8.16 2.74 9.49
N ASN A 107 -7.23 3.68 9.35
CA ASN A 107 -7.18 4.57 8.19
C ASN A 107 -6.88 3.78 6.91
N ILE A 108 -5.89 2.89 6.93
CA ILE A 108 -5.54 2.04 5.77
C ILE A 108 -6.74 1.19 5.33
N VAL A 109 -7.43 0.54 6.28
CA VAL A 109 -8.63 -0.25 5.97
C VAL A 109 -9.77 0.65 5.44
N GLY A 110 -9.93 1.85 5.99
CA GLY A 110 -10.87 2.87 5.51
C GLY A 110 -10.61 3.27 4.06
N ASP A 111 -9.37 3.66 3.75
CA ASP A 111 -8.92 4.07 2.41
C ASP A 111 -9.11 2.93 1.40
N LEU A 112 -8.78 1.68 1.79
CA LEU A 112 -9.03 0.51 0.95
C LEU A 112 -10.52 0.33 0.68
N LYS A 113 -11.37 0.43 1.70
CA LYS A 113 -12.82 0.28 1.57
C LYS A 113 -13.42 1.36 0.67
N GLU A 114 -12.95 2.59 0.77
CA GLU A 114 -13.36 3.68 -0.11
C GLU A 114 -12.93 3.44 -1.56
N LYS A 115 -11.69 3.00 -1.77
CA LYS A 115 -11.20 2.63 -3.10
C LYS A 115 -12.05 1.53 -3.74
N TRP A 116 -12.38 0.47 -2.99
CA TRP A 116 -13.27 -0.59 -3.45
C TRP A 116 -14.67 -0.07 -3.82
N ARG A 117 -15.25 0.82 -3.00
CA ARG A 117 -16.54 1.46 -3.32
C ARG A 117 -16.47 2.32 -4.57
N SER A 118 -15.34 3.00 -4.82
CA SER A 118 -15.13 3.79 -6.04
C SER A 118 -15.08 2.89 -7.28
N VAL A 119 -14.31 1.80 -7.22
CA VAL A 119 -14.24 0.80 -8.30
C VAL A 119 -15.62 0.20 -8.55
N GLN A 120 -16.35 -0.19 -7.51
CA GLN A 120 -17.69 -0.75 -7.64
C GLN A 120 -18.66 0.26 -8.27
N ARG A 121 -18.66 1.53 -7.84
CA ARG A 121 -19.49 2.59 -8.44
C ARG A 121 -19.16 2.81 -9.93
N SER A 122 -17.87 2.79 -10.27
CA SER A 122 -17.42 2.89 -11.65
C SER A 122 -17.90 1.71 -12.48
N LEU A 123 -17.79 0.49 -11.96
CA LEU A 123 -18.28 -0.72 -12.62
C LEU A 123 -19.79 -0.69 -12.82
N THR A 124 -20.56 -0.32 -11.78
CA THR A 124 -22.03 -0.20 -11.88
C THR A 124 -22.46 0.89 -12.86
N CYS A 125 -21.77 2.02 -12.91
CA CYS A 125 -22.05 3.09 -13.87
C CYS A 125 -21.72 2.65 -15.31
N SER A 126 -20.68 1.83 -15.48
CA SER A 126 -20.35 1.24 -16.78
C SER A 126 -21.36 0.16 -17.19
N THR A 127 -21.83 -0.69 -16.27
CA THR A 127 -22.89 -1.67 -16.55
C THR A 127 -24.24 -1.01 -16.83
N ALA A 128 -24.61 0.04 -16.09
CA ALA A 128 -25.82 0.83 -16.36
C ALA A 128 -25.74 1.60 -17.68
N ARG A 129 -24.54 1.97 -18.13
CA ARG A 129 -24.31 2.50 -19.49
C ARG A 129 -24.39 1.45 -20.59
N LEU A 130 -24.57 0.17 -20.26
CA LEU A 130 -24.75 -0.93 -21.20
C LEU A 130 -26.15 -1.56 -21.12
N THR A 131 -26.99 -1.13 -20.17
CA THR A 131 -28.37 -1.61 -20.07
C THR A 131 -29.22 -0.94 -21.14
N ARG A 132 -30.16 -1.72 -21.69
CA ARG A 132 -31.10 -1.28 -22.71
C ARG A 132 -32.03 -0.22 -22.13
N ASP A 133 -32.40 0.78 -22.93
CA ASP A 133 -33.44 1.74 -22.56
C ASP A 133 -34.84 1.07 -22.49
N ASP A 134 -35.86 1.79 -22.02
CA ASP A 134 -37.24 1.26 -21.88
C ASP A 134 -37.83 0.73 -23.21
N ASP A 135 -37.27 1.15 -24.35
CA ASP A 135 -37.60 0.67 -25.69
C ASP A 135 -36.83 -0.61 -26.10
N GLY A 136 -35.98 -1.14 -25.22
CA GLY A 136 -35.21 -2.35 -25.45
C GLY A 136 -34.00 -2.15 -26.39
N ASN A 137 -33.50 -0.93 -26.55
CA ASN A 137 -32.40 -0.63 -27.44
C ASN A 137 -31.07 -0.54 -26.68
N LEU A 138 -29.99 -1.08 -27.26
CA LEU A 138 -28.66 -0.98 -26.64
C LEU A 138 -28.11 0.44 -26.80
N PRO A 139 -27.42 1.00 -25.79
CA PRO A 139 -26.77 2.30 -25.92
C PRO A 139 -25.70 2.22 -27.01
N VAL A 140 -25.89 3.01 -28.07
CA VAL A 140 -24.99 3.06 -29.23
C VAL A 140 -23.64 3.64 -28.78
N PRO A 141 -22.52 2.91 -28.93
CA PRO A 141 -21.21 3.49 -28.69
C PRO A 141 -21.03 4.67 -29.64
N HIS A 142 -20.78 5.87 -29.09
CA HIS A 142 -20.40 7.02 -29.90
C HIS A 142 -18.95 6.84 -30.35
N THR A 143 -18.71 5.97 -31.32
CA THR A 143 -17.53 6.11 -32.17
C THR A 143 -17.83 7.30 -33.09
N SER A 144 -17.58 8.51 -32.61
CA SER A 144 -17.42 9.64 -33.55
C SER A 144 -16.33 9.19 -34.53
N GLY A 145 -16.69 9.05 -35.81
CA GLY A 145 -15.90 8.39 -36.85
C GLY A 145 -14.60 9.12 -37.22
N GLN A 146 -13.81 9.51 -36.22
CA GLN A 146 -12.46 10.01 -36.41
C GLN A 146 -11.51 8.81 -36.39
N VAL A 147 -11.08 8.43 -37.59
CA VAL A 147 -9.96 7.52 -37.80
C VAL A 147 -8.70 8.24 -37.26
N PRO A 148 -7.98 7.68 -36.27
CA PRO A 148 -6.69 8.22 -35.85
C PRO A 148 -5.75 8.29 -37.06
N HIS A 149 -4.91 9.32 -37.15
CA HIS A 149 -4.02 9.54 -38.30
C HIS A 149 -3.18 8.30 -38.71
N THR A 150 -2.88 7.41 -37.76
CA THR A 150 -2.18 6.13 -37.99
C THR A 150 -2.98 5.11 -38.82
N GLY A 151 -4.32 5.17 -38.81
CA GLY A 151 -5.19 4.29 -39.60
C GLY A 151 -5.39 4.74 -41.05
N ARG A 152 -5.12 6.02 -41.36
CA ARG A 152 -5.31 6.57 -42.72
C ARG A 152 -4.29 6.04 -43.73
N ALA A 153 -3.08 5.68 -43.27
CA ALA A 153 -2.02 5.14 -44.12
C ALA A 153 -2.35 3.74 -44.66
N LEU A 154 -3.02 2.90 -43.87
CA LEU A 154 -3.42 1.54 -44.28
C LEU A 154 -4.55 1.55 -45.31
N GLN A 155 -5.40 2.59 -45.31
CA GLN A 155 -6.52 2.68 -46.26
C GLN A 155 -6.07 3.16 -47.65
N ILE A 156 -5.02 3.97 -47.74
CA ILE A 156 -4.42 4.40 -49.03
C ILE A 156 -3.71 3.21 -49.71
N ALA A 157 -3.01 2.37 -48.94
CA ALA A 157 -2.29 1.20 -49.47
C ALA A 157 -3.21 0.09 -50.02
N ALA A 158 -4.49 0.06 -49.63
CA ALA A 158 -5.46 -0.91 -50.13
C ALA A 158 -6.12 -0.48 -51.44
N GLN A 159 -5.96 0.79 -51.86
CA GLN A 159 -6.67 1.37 -53.00
C GLN A 159 -5.78 1.59 -54.22
N GLU A 160 -4.46 1.61 -54.06
CA GLU A 160 -3.51 1.61 -55.17
C GLU A 160 -2.95 0.20 -55.39
N GLY A 161 -3.49 -0.47 -56.40
CA GLY A 161 -2.90 -1.69 -56.95
C GLY A 161 -1.47 -1.44 -57.44
N ALA A 162 -0.63 -2.45 -57.19
CA ALA A 162 0.79 -2.62 -57.57
C ALA A 162 1.37 -1.68 -58.65
N PRO A 163 2.56 -1.07 -58.43
CA PRO A 163 3.29 -0.44 -59.52
C PRO A 163 4.00 -1.50 -60.41
N PRO A 164 4.21 -1.20 -61.69
CA PRO A 164 4.67 -2.18 -62.68
C PRO A 164 6.16 -2.49 -62.53
N SER A 165 6.51 -3.72 -62.87
CA SER A 165 7.86 -4.19 -63.15
C SER A 165 8.53 -3.34 -64.25
N LEU A 166 9.76 -2.90 -64.01
CA LEU A 166 10.66 -2.43 -65.07
C LEU A 166 11.93 -3.29 -65.05
N ALA A 167 12.26 -3.74 -66.26
CA ALA A 167 13.47 -4.47 -66.64
C ALA A 167 14.74 -3.62 -66.46
#